data_AF-A0A8X6G0B5-F1
#
_entry.id   AF-A0A8X6G0B5-F1
#
_cell.length_a   1.000
_cell.length_b   1.000
_cell.length_c   1.000
_cell.angle_alpha   90.00
_cell.angle_beta   90.00
_cell.angle_gamma   90.00
#
_symmetry.space_group_name_H-M   'P 1'
#
loop_
_entity.id
_entity.type
_entity.pdbx_description
1 polymer ?
#
loop_
_entity_poly.entity_id
_entity_poly.type
_entity_poly.pdbx_seq_one_letter_code
_entity_poly.pdbx_strand_id
1 'polypeptide(L)'
;DRAKQIKTVATINEDPTETLIRELRAENDRLKKMIERGVMNVPIKPGMTDDEVVRRRSRWEEEMKAAMAENERELQQIKQSYEEKLRQARQAQKADAERARLEELKKQHPHLSNLNFDPQLSGKILHILKKGANRIGKEDNADILLLGPSIQENHAIIHVQELDQVIIEKGCPEARILLNGEPVTSQSVLSHNDRIMFGTTQLYVYEESENTIRGRKYPEVTYEMAQEEIAAKAGINLSEDNSRESALLNKDLLEVLPGVEVANSISEELDKRVRFEIMLVSPQMIGKSTGRTEVYVKMKNLDTRQEYEWPKQKFLNRLYVMKEMYQNYESEEDWDLPPEMDPFLEDPDTEVRIGTVQVYLQPLSFMVELKEQLEIINYKGAEVGIINVEVCPCTDDGKEYTEQDDQFVESPNELIGRNLHFIVRINGCRGIPSRFTDVNCKYRVYLDESDTVTETVSDTSNPDFHHQKMFSFTPVTRQVLSYLKDGFVVIQVWGKQKPRKSAMAKAKGRSTKQMIQEDLLNQTSRLMNGFRINGRNVDPNKQSMIVELLLMKKQQQRHQQRLENIGHLVDIAENRK
;
A
#
# COMPACT_ATOMS: atom_id res chain seq x y z
N ASP A 1 -43.73 54.60 -46.15
CA ASP A 1 -44.80 53.69 -45.71
C ASP A 1 -44.44 52.19 -45.73
N ARG A 2 -43.16 51.82 -45.47
CA ARG A 2 -42.71 50.40 -45.50
C ARG A 2 -42.33 49.82 -44.13
N ALA A 3 -42.63 50.54 -43.04
CA ALA A 3 -42.35 50.13 -41.66
C ALA A 3 -43.58 49.53 -40.93
N LYS A 4 -44.75 49.44 -41.59
CA LYS A 4 -46.02 48.98 -40.99
C LYS A 4 -46.33 47.48 -41.20
N GLN A 5 -45.37 46.68 -41.67
CA GLN A 5 -45.59 45.26 -42.00
C GLN A 5 -44.72 44.26 -41.20
N ILE A 6 -44.21 44.64 -40.03
CA ILE A 6 -43.63 43.65 -39.10
C ILE A 6 -44.73 43.22 -38.14
N LYS A 7 -45.40 42.09 -38.45
CA LYS A 7 -46.25 41.37 -37.50
C LYS A 7 -45.35 40.61 -36.54
N THR A 8 -45.21 41.09 -35.32
CA THR A 8 -44.63 40.31 -34.21
C THR A 8 -45.66 39.28 -33.75
N VAL A 9 -45.40 38.00 -34.04
CA VAL A 9 -46.15 36.90 -33.41
C VAL A 9 -45.53 36.70 -32.03
N ALA A 10 -46.21 37.20 -31.00
CA ALA A 10 -45.82 36.92 -29.62
C ALA A 10 -46.06 35.42 -29.37
N THR A 11 -45.00 34.62 -29.42
CA THR A 11 -45.04 33.22 -29.00
C THR A 11 -44.81 33.22 -27.49
N ILE A 12 -45.82 32.80 -26.74
CA ILE A 12 -45.69 32.63 -25.29
C ILE A 12 -44.78 31.40 -25.12
N ASN A 13 -43.57 31.61 -24.58
CA ASN A 13 -42.71 30.51 -24.14
C ASN A 13 -43.30 29.95 -22.84
N GLU A 14 -44.31 29.07 -22.97
CA GLU A 14 -44.81 28.30 -21.84
C GLU A 14 -43.84 27.14 -21.56
N ASP A 15 -43.50 26.90 -20.30
CA ASP A 15 -42.73 25.72 -19.91
C ASP A 15 -43.54 24.46 -20.26
N PRO A 16 -42.96 23.47 -20.97
CA PRO A 16 -43.65 22.21 -21.28
C PRO A 16 -44.26 21.55 -20.04
N THR A 17 -43.62 21.72 -18.88
CA THR A 17 -44.06 21.20 -17.58
C THR A 17 -45.29 21.94 -17.06
N GLU A 18 -45.35 23.27 -17.19
CA GLU A 18 -46.52 24.07 -16.82
C GLU A 18 -47.71 23.77 -17.74
N THR A 19 -47.44 23.55 -19.02
CA THR A 19 -48.45 23.16 -20.02
C THR A 19 -49.07 21.82 -19.64
N LEU A 20 -48.25 20.82 -19.33
CA LEU A 20 -48.69 19.49 -18.90
C LEU A 20 -49.48 19.53 -17.58
N ILE A 21 -49.03 20.30 -16.59
CA ILE A 21 -49.76 20.49 -15.32
C ILE A 21 -51.14 21.12 -15.56
N ARG A 22 -51.23 22.10 -16.47
CA ARG A 22 -52.49 22.75 -16.83
C ARG A 22 -53.44 21.78 -17.53
N GLU A 23 -52.94 20.98 -18.46
CA GLU A 23 -53.72 19.98 -19.20
C GLU A 23 -54.24 18.87 -18.28
N LEU A 24 -53.39 18.30 -17.43
CA LEU A 24 -53.80 17.26 -16.47
C LEU A 24 -54.84 17.77 -15.46
N ARG A 25 -54.70 19.01 -14.98
CA ARG A 25 -55.72 19.63 -14.12
C ARG A 25 -57.03 19.89 -14.85
N ALA A 26 -56.98 20.39 -16.08
CA ALA A 26 -58.16 20.65 -16.89
C ALA A 26 -58.88 19.35 -17.25
N GLU A 27 -58.15 18.28 -17.53
CA GLU A 27 -58.71 16.96 -17.81
C GLU A 27 -59.34 16.36 -16.55
N ASN A 28 -58.68 16.42 -15.39
CA ASN A 28 -59.29 15.99 -14.12
C ASN A 28 -60.58 16.77 -13.79
N ASP A 29 -60.60 18.08 -14.00
CA ASP A 29 -61.82 18.89 -13.83
C ASP A 29 -62.92 18.52 -14.82
N ARG A 30 -62.56 18.15 -16.05
CA ARG A 30 -63.49 17.69 -17.08
C ARG A 30 -64.08 16.33 -16.72
N LEU A 31 -63.24 15.37 -16.35
CA LEU A 31 -63.62 14.02 -15.92
C LEU A 31 -64.53 14.07 -14.69
N LYS A 32 -64.20 14.92 -13.72
CA LYS A 32 -65.02 15.15 -12.53
C LYS A 32 -66.39 15.72 -12.86
N LYS A 33 -66.46 16.73 -13.74
CA LYS A 33 -67.74 17.31 -14.21
C LYS A 33 -68.57 16.31 -15.02
N MET A 34 -67.94 15.41 -15.77
CA MET A 34 -68.63 14.34 -16.50
C MET A 34 -69.28 13.34 -15.54
N ILE A 35 -68.61 13.00 -14.44
CA ILE A 35 -69.17 12.14 -13.38
C ILE A 35 -70.28 12.86 -12.60
N GLU A 36 -70.08 14.11 -12.18
CA GLU A 36 -71.05 14.87 -11.37
C GLU A 36 -72.36 15.19 -12.11
N ARG A 37 -72.28 15.51 -13.41
CA ARG A 37 -73.48 15.88 -14.18
C ARG A 37 -74.34 14.69 -14.60
N GLY A 38 -73.87 13.45 -14.42
CA GLY A 38 -74.60 12.25 -14.85
C GLY A 38 -74.99 12.27 -16.33
N VAL A 39 -74.28 13.02 -17.18
CA VAL A 39 -74.57 13.16 -18.62
C VAL A 39 -74.04 11.90 -19.31
N MET A 40 -74.87 10.87 -19.21
CA MET A 40 -74.63 9.52 -19.67
C MET A 40 -74.79 9.45 -21.19
N ASN A 41 -73.67 9.35 -21.90
CA ASN A 41 -73.65 8.87 -23.28
C ASN A 41 -72.78 7.61 -23.41
N VAL A 42 -72.94 6.67 -22.46
CA VAL A 42 -72.43 5.31 -22.61
C VAL A 42 -73.19 4.70 -23.81
N PRO A 43 -72.53 4.29 -24.90
CA PRO A 43 -73.21 3.76 -26.07
C PRO A 43 -74.03 2.51 -25.69
N ILE A 44 -75.36 2.64 -25.67
CA ILE A 44 -76.28 1.53 -25.39
C ILE A 44 -76.59 0.85 -26.72
N LYS A 45 -76.23 -0.44 -26.86
CA LYS A 45 -76.66 -1.24 -28.00
C LYS A 45 -78.13 -1.62 -27.84
N PRO A 46 -78.96 -1.59 -28.89
CA PRO A 46 -80.35 -2.03 -28.80
C PRO A 46 -80.42 -3.50 -28.37
N GLY A 47 -81.19 -3.81 -27.32
CA GLY A 47 -81.43 -5.18 -26.83
C GLY A 47 -80.71 -5.58 -25.53
N MET A 48 -80.04 -4.66 -24.85
CA MET A 48 -79.45 -4.93 -23.52
C MET A 48 -80.49 -4.90 -22.40
N THR A 49 -80.30 -5.78 -21.43
CA THR A 49 -81.11 -5.83 -20.20
C THR A 49 -80.69 -4.71 -19.23
N ASP A 50 -81.61 -4.25 -18.37
CA ASP A 50 -81.35 -3.17 -17.41
C ASP A 50 -80.12 -3.47 -16.51
N ASP A 51 -79.92 -4.73 -16.14
CA ASP A 51 -78.75 -5.18 -15.35
C ASP A 51 -77.41 -5.09 -16.10
N GLU A 52 -77.40 -5.20 -17.44
CA GLU A 52 -76.19 -5.01 -18.25
C GLU A 52 -75.85 -3.53 -18.41
N VAL A 53 -76.86 -2.66 -18.47
CA VAL A 53 -76.69 -1.20 -18.54
C VAL A 53 -76.12 -0.66 -17.23
N VAL A 54 -76.59 -1.15 -16.09
CA VAL A 54 -76.08 -0.77 -14.76
C VAL A 54 -74.63 -1.24 -14.58
N ARG A 55 -74.30 -2.50 -14.92
CA ARG A 55 -72.92 -3.00 -14.82
C ARG A 55 -71.94 -2.25 -15.73
N ARG A 56 -72.35 -1.87 -16.95
CA ARG A 56 -71.50 -1.09 -17.85
C ARG A 56 -71.30 0.34 -17.37
N ARG A 57 -72.33 0.97 -16.79
CA ARG A 57 -72.21 2.28 -16.13
C ARG A 57 -71.23 2.24 -14.96
N SER A 58 -71.33 1.22 -14.09
CA SER A 58 -70.41 1.03 -12.96
C SER A 58 -68.96 0.87 -13.41
N ARG A 59 -68.69 0.02 -14.42
CA ARG A 59 -67.33 -0.14 -14.97
C ARG A 59 -66.78 1.16 -15.57
N TRP A 60 -67.60 1.91 -16.28
CA TRP A 60 -67.19 3.18 -16.87
C TRP A 60 -66.89 4.25 -15.81
N GLU A 61 -67.69 4.31 -14.74
CA GLU A 61 -67.43 5.19 -13.60
C GLU A 61 -66.15 4.79 -12.84
N GLU A 62 -65.89 3.49 -12.69
CA GLU A 62 -64.64 2.96 -12.14
C GLU A 62 -63.43 3.30 -13.03
N GLU A 63 -63.54 3.14 -14.36
CA GLU A 63 -62.50 3.50 -15.33
C GLU A 63 -62.19 5.00 -15.29
N MET A 64 -63.19 5.87 -15.23
CA MET A 64 -62.97 7.33 -15.14
C MET A 64 -62.39 7.76 -13.79
N LYS A 65 -62.81 7.13 -12.69
CA LYS A 65 -62.18 7.35 -11.37
C LYS A 65 -60.73 6.88 -11.36
N ALA A 66 -60.43 5.73 -11.99
CA ALA A 66 -59.08 5.24 -12.13
C ALA A 66 -58.20 6.20 -12.96
N ALA A 67 -58.72 6.71 -14.08
CA ALA A 67 -58.01 7.69 -14.91
C ALA A 67 -57.73 9.02 -14.16
N MET A 68 -58.68 9.53 -13.37
CA MET A 68 -58.44 10.72 -12.53
C MET A 68 -57.39 10.47 -11.45
N ALA A 69 -57.43 9.29 -10.81
CA ALA A 69 -56.45 8.91 -9.81
C ALA A 69 -55.04 8.75 -10.40
N GLU A 70 -54.93 8.24 -11.63
CA GLU A 70 -53.67 8.15 -12.38
C GLU A 70 -53.11 9.54 -12.72
N ASN A 71 -53.94 10.42 -13.29
CA ASN A 71 -53.56 11.82 -13.56
C ASN A 71 -53.15 12.58 -12.28
N GLU A 72 -53.84 12.34 -11.16
CA GLU A 72 -53.49 12.96 -9.87
C GLU A 72 -52.15 12.44 -9.35
N ARG A 73 -51.87 11.14 -9.53
CA ARG A 73 -50.58 10.53 -9.20
C ARG A 73 -49.45 11.10 -10.05
N GLU A 74 -49.65 11.25 -11.36
CA GLU A 74 -48.68 11.89 -12.25
C GLU A 74 -48.42 13.34 -11.85
N LEU A 75 -49.47 14.10 -11.52
CA LEU A 75 -49.34 15.48 -11.05
C LEU A 75 -48.54 15.56 -9.74
N GLN A 76 -48.72 14.61 -8.82
CA GLN A 76 -47.95 14.53 -7.58
C GLN A 76 -46.48 14.20 -7.86
N GLN A 77 -46.19 13.26 -8.75
CA GLN A 77 -44.81 12.92 -9.14
C GLN A 77 -44.08 14.10 -9.79
N ILE A 78 -44.76 14.82 -10.70
CA ILE A 78 -44.21 16.02 -11.35
C ILE A 78 -43.91 17.11 -10.30
N LYS A 79 -44.83 17.33 -9.34
CA LYS A 79 -44.63 18.30 -8.25
C LYS A 79 -43.46 17.92 -7.35
N GLN A 80 -43.38 16.68 -6.89
CA GLN A 80 -42.28 16.19 -6.04
C GLN A 80 -40.93 16.34 -6.77
N SER A 81 -40.86 15.93 -8.04
CA SER A 81 -39.66 16.08 -8.86
C SER A 81 -39.25 17.54 -9.05
N TYR A 82 -40.22 18.44 -9.23
CA TYR A 82 -39.96 19.87 -9.37
C TYR A 82 -39.49 20.51 -8.05
N GLU A 83 -40.12 20.19 -6.93
CA GLU A 83 -39.69 20.66 -5.60
C GLU A 83 -38.27 20.19 -5.27
N GLU A 84 -37.93 18.94 -5.60
CA GLU A 84 -36.59 18.41 -5.42
C GLU A 84 -35.55 19.13 -6.29
N LYS A 85 -35.85 19.35 -7.58
CA LYS A 85 -35.01 20.15 -8.48
C LYS A 85 -34.84 21.59 -8.01
N LEU A 86 -35.92 22.22 -7.51
CA LEU A 86 -35.87 23.58 -6.98
C LEU A 86 -35.02 23.65 -5.71
N ARG A 87 -35.09 22.62 -4.85
CA ARG A 87 -34.23 22.50 -3.67
C ARG A 87 -32.76 22.36 -4.06
N GLN A 88 -32.44 21.50 -5.03
CA GLN A 88 -31.09 21.32 -5.57
C GLN A 88 -30.56 22.63 -6.19
N ALA A 89 -31.36 23.31 -7.00
CA ALA A 89 -30.98 24.59 -7.60
C ALA A 89 -30.72 25.68 -6.55
N ARG A 90 -31.55 25.76 -5.50
CA ARG A 90 -31.33 26.69 -4.38
C ARG A 90 -30.07 26.34 -3.57
N GLN A 91 -29.77 25.05 -3.37
CA GLN A 91 -28.54 24.62 -2.71
C GLN A 91 -27.31 24.97 -3.55
N ALA A 92 -27.35 24.72 -4.86
CA ALA A 92 -26.29 25.11 -5.78
C ALA A 92 -26.07 26.62 -5.78
N GLN A 93 -27.13 27.42 -5.86
CA GLN A 93 -27.03 28.89 -5.82
C GLN A 93 -26.44 29.40 -4.50
N LYS A 94 -26.80 28.79 -3.36
CA LYS A 94 -26.20 29.13 -2.06
C LYS A 94 -24.72 28.77 -2.01
N ALA A 95 -24.35 27.59 -2.52
CA ALA A 95 -22.95 27.15 -2.59
C ALA A 95 -22.11 28.08 -3.47
N ASP A 96 -22.64 28.50 -4.63
CA ASP A 96 -21.98 29.45 -5.53
C ASP A 96 -21.81 30.83 -4.88
N ALA A 97 -22.83 31.32 -4.17
CA ALA A 97 -22.75 32.59 -3.44
C ALA A 97 -21.70 32.54 -2.32
N GLU A 98 -21.64 31.45 -1.56
CA GLU A 98 -20.65 31.29 -0.49
C GLU A 98 -19.23 31.16 -1.05
N ARG A 99 -19.07 30.45 -2.17
CA ARG A 99 -17.79 30.37 -2.89
C ARG A 99 -17.32 31.75 -3.36
N ALA A 100 -18.21 32.54 -3.97
CA ALA A 100 -17.88 33.90 -4.40
C ALA A 100 -17.50 34.80 -3.21
N ARG A 101 -18.13 34.61 -2.06
CA ARG A 101 -17.81 35.31 -0.82
C ARG A 101 -16.43 34.93 -0.27
N LEU A 102 -16.09 33.64 -0.25
CA LEU A 102 -14.79 33.14 0.19
C LEU A 102 -13.65 33.65 -0.71
N GLU A 103 -13.85 33.66 -2.02
CA GLU A 103 -12.92 34.25 -3.00
C GLU A 103 -12.67 35.74 -2.74
N GLU A 104 -13.69 36.51 -2.36
CA GLU A 104 -13.50 37.92 -2.01
C GLU A 104 -12.77 38.10 -0.67
N LEU A 105 -13.04 37.25 0.31
CA LEU A 105 -12.34 37.26 1.60
C LEU A 105 -10.86 36.86 1.47
N LYS A 106 -10.53 35.93 0.57
CA LYS A 106 -9.16 35.50 0.25
C LYS A 106 -8.26 36.68 -0.17
N LYS A 107 -8.85 37.68 -0.82
CA LYS A 107 -8.11 38.89 -1.24
C LYS A 107 -7.66 39.76 -0.08
N GLN A 108 -8.42 39.75 1.02
CA GLN A 108 -8.26 40.69 2.14
C GLN A 108 -7.64 40.03 3.38
N HIS A 109 -7.74 38.71 3.50
CA HIS A 109 -7.33 38.00 4.70
C HIS A 109 -6.37 36.85 4.40
N PRO A 110 -5.39 36.58 5.29
CA PRO A 110 -4.61 35.36 5.23
C PRO A 110 -5.50 34.15 5.48
N HIS A 111 -5.14 33.00 4.91
CA HIS A 111 -5.99 31.81 4.94
C HIS A 111 -5.18 30.52 4.83
N LEU A 112 -5.84 29.41 5.17
CA LEU A 112 -5.33 28.06 4.93
C LEU A 112 -6.11 27.42 3.79
N SER A 113 -5.42 26.90 2.80
CA SER A 113 -5.99 26.10 1.71
C SER A 113 -5.60 24.63 1.88
N ASN A 114 -6.54 23.69 1.77
CA ASN A 114 -6.19 22.28 1.86
C ASN A 114 -5.32 21.83 0.68
N LEU A 115 -4.41 20.89 0.94
CA LEU A 115 -3.57 20.26 -0.07
C LEU A 115 -3.89 18.76 -0.09
N ASN A 116 -4.39 18.27 -1.22
CA ASN A 116 -4.88 16.91 -1.38
C ASN A 116 -4.05 16.16 -2.44
N PHE A 117 -3.98 14.82 -2.30
CA PHE A 117 -3.35 13.96 -3.30
C PHE A 117 -4.00 14.10 -4.68
N ASP A 118 -5.31 14.38 -4.74
CA ASP A 118 -5.98 14.75 -5.97
C ASP A 118 -5.85 16.28 -6.18
N PRO A 119 -5.12 16.75 -7.21
CA PRO A 119 -4.97 18.17 -7.50
C PRO A 119 -6.31 18.88 -7.70
N GLN A 120 -7.36 18.19 -8.16
CA GLN A 120 -8.69 18.77 -8.35
C GLN A 120 -9.41 19.06 -7.03
N LEU A 121 -9.00 18.41 -5.94
CA LEU A 121 -9.54 18.60 -4.59
C LEU A 121 -8.68 19.55 -3.74
N SER A 122 -7.48 19.90 -4.21
CA SER A 122 -6.63 20.91 -3.57
C SER A 122 -7.24 22.31 -3.69
N GLY A 123 -7.15 23.10 -2.62
CA GLY A 123 -7.72 24.44 -2.50
C GLY A 123 -9.25 24.51 -2.47
N LYS A 124 -9.96 23.37 -2.34
CA LYS A 124 -11.43 23.34 -2.24
C LYS A 124 -11.96 23.63 -0.84
N ILE A 125 -11.18 23.31 0.18
CA ILE A 125 -11.44 23.65 1.58
C ILE A 125 -10.53 24.82 1.93
N LEU A 126 -11.15 25.90 2.38
CA LEU A 126 -10.48 27.16 2.65
C LEU A 126 -10.94 27.72 4.01
N HIS A 127 -9.97 28.05 4.86
CA HIS A 127 -10.20 28.60 6.19
C HIS A 127 -9.61 30.01 6.28
N ILE A 128 -10.48 31.02 6.36
CA ILE A 128 -10.08 32.42 6.52
C ILE A 128 -9.61 32.65 7.96
N LEU A 129 -8.40 33.19 8.13
CA LEU A 129 -7.84 33.51 9.44
C LEU A 129 -8.25 34.93 9.85
N LYS A 130 -8.95 35.04 10.98
CA LYS A 130 -9.41 36.32 11.54
C LYS A 130 -8.29 36.95 12.38
N LYS A 131 -8.33 38.27 12.54
CA LYS A 131 -7.42 38.99 13.47
C LYS A 131 -7.60 38.45 14.89
N GLY A 132 -6.49 38.19 15.58
CA GLY A 132 -6.48 37.55 16.90
C GLY A 132 -6.21 36.05 16.84
N ALA A 133 -6.68 35.31 17.83
CA ALA A 133 -6.46 33.86 17.95
C ALA A 133 -7.52 33.08 17.17
N ASN A 134 -7.07 32.16 16.32
CA ASN A 134 -7.91 31.19 15.59
C ASN A 134 -7.60 29.79 16.13
N ARG A 135 -8.57 29.17 16.81
CA ARG A 135 -8.42 27.85 17.44
C ARG A 135 -8.72 26.74 16.45
N ILE A 136 -7.88 25.72 16.42
CA ILE A 136 -7.96 24.58 15.51
C ILE A 136 -8.02 23.30 16.32
N GLY A 137 -8.98 22.41 16.03
CA GLY A 137 -9.08 21.11 16.67
C GLY A 137 -10.41 20.41 16.44
N LYS A 138 -10.70 19.40 17.28
CA LYS A 138 -11.96 18.63 17.25
C LYS A 138 -13.07 19.27 18.09
N GLU A 139 -12.75 20.20 18.98
CA GLU A 139 -13.73 20.79 19.89
C GLU A 139 -14.75 21.67 19.15
N ASP A 140 -16.03 21.60 19.51
CA ASP A 140 -17.12 22.34 18.85
C ASP A 140 -16.96 23.87 18.92
N ASN A 141 -16.16 24.37 19.87
CA ASN A 141 -15.86 25.79 20.03
C ASN A 141 -14.64 26.25 19.21
N ALA A 142 -13.99 25.34 18.45
CA ALA A 142 -12.88 25.68 17.59
C ALA A 142 -13.34 26.57 16.42
N ASP A 143 -12.52 27.55 16.05
CA ASP A 143 -12.78 28.38 14.87
C ASP A 143 -12.64 27.56 13.57
N ILE A 144 -11.74 26.58 13.58
CA ILE A 144 -11.48 25.66 12.48
C ILE A 144 -11.58 24.24 13.01
N LEU A 145 -12.69 23.58 12.68
CA LEU A 145 -12.94 22.19 13.06
C LEU A 145 -12.21 21.26 12.09
N LEU A 146 -11.30 20.43 12.62
CA LEU A 146 -10.58 19.41 11.86
C LEU A 146 -10.82 18.04 12.48
N LEU A 147 -11.13 17.05 11.65
CA LEU A 147 -11.35 15.66 12.04
C LEU A 147 -10.28 14.74 11.44
N GLY A 148 -10.02 13.63 12.12
CA GLY A 148 -9.06 12.64 11.66
C GLY A 148 -8.02 12.22 12.70
N PRO A 149 -7.18 11.22 12.34
CA PRO A 149 -6.25 10.61 13.28
C PRO A 149 -5.17 11.58 13.77
N SER A 150 -4.93 11.53 15.07
CA SER A 150 -3.99 12.33 15.86
C SER A 150 -4.32 13.81 15.95
N ILE A 151 -5.53 14.21 15.56
CA ILE A 151 -6.04 15.55 15.83
C ILE A 151 -6.60 15.58 17.25
N GLN A 152 -6.31 16.66 17.97
CA GLN A 152 -6.67 16.83 19.38
C GLN A 152 -7.86 17.78 19.48
N GLU A 153 -8.56 17.78 20.62
CA GLU A 153 -9.64 18.75 20.90
C GLU A 153 -9.15 20.20 20.73
N ASN A 154 -8.02 20.52 21.36
CA ASN A 154 -7.28 21.76 21.21
C ASN A 154 -5.94 21.49 20.52
N HIS A 155 -5.95 21.42 19.18
CA HIS A 155 -4.79 20.95 18.42
C HIS A 155 -3.77 22.05 18.13
N ALA A 156 -4.21 23.19 17.60
CA ALA A 156 -3.33 24.31 17.26
C ALA A 156 -4.03 25.64 17.47
N ILE A 157 -3.23 26.70 17.62
CA ILE A 157 -3.73 28.07 17.66
C ILE A 157 -2.91 28.89 16.66
N ILE A 158 -3.59 29.60 15.77
CA ILE A 158 -2.98 30.54 14.83
C ILE A 158 -3.34 31.96 15.24
N HIS A 159 -2.33 32.75 15.57
CA HIS A 159 -2.46 34.15 15.95
C HIS A 159 -2.16 35.06 14.75
N VAL A 160 -3.13 35.85 14.35
CA VAL A 160 -2.94 36.93 13.37
C VAL A 160 -2.77 38.25 14.13
N GLN A 161 -1.54 38.75 14.18
CA GLN A 161 -1.15 39.94 14.95
C GLN A 161 -1.43 41.26 14.19
N GLU A 162 -1.23 42.40 14.87
CA GLU A 162 -1.52 43.72 14.29
C GLU A 162 -0.60 44.16 13.14
N LEU A 163 0.60 43.59 13.05
CA LEU A 163 1.56 43.83 11.96
C LEU A 163 1.40 42.83 10.81
N ASP A 164 0.24 42.19 10.68
CA ASP A 164 -0.05 41.08 9.76
C ASP A 164 0.91 39.88 9.88
N GLN A 165 1.70 39.82 10.96
CA GLN A 165 2.50 38.64 11.30
C GLN A 165 1.58 37.54 11.80
N VAL A 166 1.71 36.35 11.20
CA VAL A 166 0.95 35.16 11.58
C VAL A 166 1.86 34.18 12.28
N ILE A 167 1.44 33.70 13.45
CA ILE A 167 2.21 32.76 14.28
C ILE A 167 1.36 31.54 14.57
N ILE A 168 1.95 30.36 14.45
CA ILE A 168 1.33 29.09 14.84
C ILE A 168 1.97 28.54 16.13
N GLU A 169 1.14 27.98 17.00
CA GLU A 169 1.56 27.23 18.16
C GLU A 169 0.69 26.01 18.41
N LYS A 170 1.18 25.10 19.26
CA LYS A 170 0.44 23.94 19.71
C LYS A 170 -0.65 24.33 20.70
N GLY A 171 -1.86 23.78 20.52
CA GLY A 171 -2.94 23.91 21.49
C GLY A 171 -2.74 22.99 22.71
N CYS A 172 -2.05 21.86 22.54
CA CYS A 172 -1.67 20.95 23.62
C CYS A 172 -0.32 20.26 23.35
N PRO A 173 0.37 19.72 24.38
CA PRO A 173 1.65 19.04 24.21
C PRO A 173 1.61 17.85 23.23
N GLU A 174 0.50 17.12 23.21
CA GLU A 174 0.25 15.93 22.40
C GLU A 174 -0.07 16.24 20.94
N ALA A 175 -0.38 17.50 20.61
CA ALA A 175 -0.69 17.89 19.24
C ALA A 175 0.51 17.61 18.31
N ARG A 176 0.23 16.97 17.17
CA ARG A 176 1.22 16.73 16.13
C ARG A 176 1.05 17.77 15.02
N ILE A 177 1.99 18.70 14.93
CA ILE A 177 2.02 19.72 13.89
C ILE A 177 3.38 19.67 13.20
N LEU A 178 3.39 19.50 11.89
CA LEU A 178 4.59 19.66 11.07
C LEU A 178 4.47 20.95 10.27
N LEU A 179 5.48 21.83 10.39
CA LEU A 179 5.65 23.00 9.56
C LEU A 179 6.81 22.73 8.61
N ASN A 180 6.54 22.68 7.31
CA ASN A 180 7.54 22.40 6.28
C ASN A 180 8.32 21.10 6.53
N GLY A 181 7.61 20.06 6.98
CA GLY A 181 8.17 18.77 7.38
C GLY A 181 8.81 18.72 8.77
N GLU A 182 9.02 19.85 9.44
CA GLU A 182 9.63 19.91 10.77
C GLU A 182 8.59 19.96 11.90
N PRO A 183 8.78 19.23 13.01
CA PRO A 183 7.85 19.27 14.12
C PRO A 183 7.89 20.63 14.83
N VAL A 184 6.73 21.25 14.98
CA VAL A 184 6.58 22.50 15.73
C VAL A 184 6.72 22.18 17.23
N THR A 185 7.73 22.73 17.91
CA THR A 185 7.90 22.53 19.37
C THR A 185 7.45 23.74 20.19
N SER A 186 7.49 24.93 19.59
CA SER A 186 7.15 26.23 20.19
C SER A 186 6.46 27.11 19.15
N GLN A 187 6.18 28.37 19.52
CA GLN A 187 5.68 29.36 18.56
C GLN A 187 6.60 29.49 17.34
N SER A 188 6.00 29.44 16.16
CA SER A 188 6.68 29.56 14.87
C SER A 188 5.97 30.58 13.98
N VAL A 189 6.72 31.45 13.32
CA VAL A 189 6.17 32.45 12.39
C VAL A 189 5.87 31.78 11.05
N LEU A 190 4.68 32.00 10.52
CA LEU A 190 4.27 31.50 9.21
C LEU A 190 4.62 32.51 8.11
N SER A 191 5.09 31.98 6.98
CA SER A 191 5.39 32.71 5.75
C SER A 191 4.57 32.16 4.59
N HIS A 192 4.22 33.01 3.62
CA HIS A 192 3.45 32.57 2.45
C HIS A 192 4.00 31.29 1.81
N ASN A 193 3.11 30.34 1.49
CA ASN A 193 3.37 28.99 0.98
C ASN A 193 3.99 28.00 1.98
N ASP A 194 3.93 28.26 3.28
CA ASP A 194 4.28 27.27 4.29
C ASP A 194 3.29 26.09 4.30
N ARG A 195 3.84 24.87 4.35
CA ARG A 195 3.08 23.61 4.40
C ARG A 195 2.88 23.24 5.86
N ILE A 196 1.63 23.07 6.27
CA ILE A 196 1.25 22.74 7.65
C ILE A 196 0.49 21.42 7.64
N MET A 197 1.05 20.40 8.30
CA MET A 197 0.36 19.14 8.56
C MET A 197 -0.16 19.13 9.99
N PHE A 198 -1.47 19.02 10.15
CA PHE A 198 -2.13 18.76 11.43
C PHE A 198 -2.43 17.27 11.56
N GLY A 199 -2.09 16.69 12.71
CA GLY A 199 -2.23 15.24 12.95
C GLY A 199 -1.39 14.43 11.96
N THR A 200 -2.04 13.51 11.24
CA THR A 200 -1.39 12.66 10.21
C THR A 200 -1.95 12.83 8.81
N THR A 201 -3.14 13.42 8.67
CA THR A 201 -3.90 13.45 7.41
C THR A 201 -4.18 14.85 6.89
N GLN A 202 -4.21 15.86 7.75
CA GLN A 202 -4.73 17.18 7.42
C GLN A 202 -3.60 18.11 6.95
N LEU A 203 -3.33 18.11 5.65
CA LEU A 203 -2.30 18.95 5.03
C LEU A 203 -2.91 20.22 4.45
N TYR A 204 -2.36 21.36 4.85
CA TYR A 204 -2.78 22.70 4.43
C TYR A 204 -1.57 23.52 3.98
N VAL A 205 -1.82 24.49 3.12
CA VAL A 205 -0.87 25.54 2.75
C VAL A 205 -1.35 26.84 3.37
N TYR A 206 -0.45 27.54 4.06
CA TYR A 206 -0.70 28.89 4.53
C TYR A 206 -0.42 29.90 3.43
N GLU A 207 -1.41 30.73 3.14
CA GLU A 207 -1.34 31.78 2.13
C GLU A 207 -1.64 33.14 2.78
N GLU A 208 -0.70 34.08 2.66
CA GLU A 208 -0.97 35.52 2.87
C GLU A 208 -2.09 36.03 1.93
N SER A 209 -2.70 37.18 2.26
CA SER A 209 -3.77 37.74 1.44
C SER A 209 -3.28 38.11 0.03
N GLU A 210 -4.14 37.97 -0.99
CA GLU A 210 -3.74 38.27 -2.38
C GLU A 210 -3.23 39.70 -2.56
N ASN A 211 -3.78 40.64 -1.80
CA ASN A 211 -3.34 42.03 -1.82
C ASN A 211 -1.90 42.21 -1.31
N THR A 212 -1.47 41.41 -0.33
CA THR A 212 -0.10 41.44 0.22
C THR A 212 0.93 40.87 -0.76
N ILE A 213 0.57 39.80 -1.48
CA ILE A 213 1.48 39.09 -2.41
C ILE A 213 1.46 39.65 -3.83
N ARG A 214 0.61 40.64 -4.14
CA ARG A 214 0.49 41.23 -5.49
C ARG A 214 1.85 41.60 -6.08
N GLY A 215 2.14 41.04 -7.26
CA GLY A 215 3.37 41.30 -8.01
C GLY A 215 4.57 40.43 -7.63
N ARG A 216 4.46 39.59 -6.59
CA ARG A 216 5.45 38.56 -6.27
C ARG A 216 5.08 37.25 -6.95
N LYS A 217 6.08 36.51 -7.44
CA LYS A 217 5.89 35.16 -8.00
C LYS A 217 6.37 34.15 -6.98
N TYR A 218 5.52 33.19 -6.66
CA TYR A 218 5.84 32.07 -5.80
C TYR A 218 5.69 30.76 -6.59
N PRO A 219 6.47 29.72 -6.25
CA PRO A 219 6.30 28.41 -6.86
C PRO A 219 4.95 27.81 -6.45
N GLU A 220 4.38 27.01 -7.35
CA GLU A 220 3.18 26.22 -7.05
C GLU A 220 3.52 25.14 -6.02
N VAL A 221 2.68 25.02 -5.00
CA VAL A 221 2.84 24.01 -3.94
C VAL A 221 1.96 22.81 -4.29
N THR A 222 2.58 21.64 -4.47
CA THR A 222 1.89 20.38 -4.77
C THR A 222 1.94 19.43 -3.58
N TYR A 223 1.00 18.47 -3.54
CA TYR A 223 0.95 17.46 -2.48
C TYR A 223 2.23 16.62 -2.47
N GLU A 224 2.71 16.21 -3.64
CA GLU A 224 3.93 15.43 -3.80
C GLU A 224 5.15 16.17 -3.23
N MET A 225 5.33 17.45 -3.56
CA MET A 225 6.43 18.26 -3.02
C MET A 225 6.39 18.35 -1.50
N ALA A 226 5.20 18.53 -0.92
CA ALA A 226 5.04 18.57 0.53
C ALA A 226 5.39 17.22 1.19
N GLN A 227 5.01 16.10 0.57
CA GLN A 227 5.36 14.76 1.06
C GLN A 227 6.84 14.46 0.93
N GLU A 228 7.49 14.86 -0.18
CA GLU A 228 8.94 14.75 -0.35
C GLU A 228 9.70 15.51 0.73
N GLU A 229 9.24 16.71 1.06
CA GLU A 229 9.82 17.52 2.12
C GLU A 229 9.65 16.86 3.50
N ILE A 230 8.46 16.37 3.84
CA ILE A 230 8.20 15.65 5.08
C ILE A 230 9.08 14.40 5.18
N ALA A 231 9.19 13.63 4.09
CA ALA A 231 10.03 12.44 4.02
C ALA A 231 11.52 12.78 4.24
N ALA A 232 12.02 13.83 3.58
CA ALA A 232 13.39 14.30 3.74
C ALA A 232 13.68 14.73 5.18
N LYS A 233 12.77 15.49 5.81
CA LYS A 233 12.89 15.92 7.21
C LYS A 233 12.76 14.76 8.20
N ALA A 234 12.04 13.69 7.85
CA ALA A 234 12.00 12.44 8.60
C ALA A 234 13.27 11.58 8.43
N GLY A 235 14.27 12.04 7.67
CA GLY A 235 15.53 11.34 7.44
C GLY A 235 15.46 10.26 6.35
N ILE A 236 14.43 10.29 5.51
CA ILE A 236 14.27 9.39 4.37
C ILE A 236 14.76 10.14 3.14
N ASN A 237 16.03 9.91 2.80
CA ASN A 237 16.61 10.46 1.58
C ASN A 237 16.09 9.63 0.40
N LEU A 238 15.21 10.23 -0.40
CA LEU A 238 14.82 9.69 -1.67
C LEU A 238 16.03 9.65 -2.60
N SER A 239 16.16 8.57 -3.34
CA SER A 239 17.30 8.37 -4.22
C SER A 239 17.30 9.41 -5.35
N GLU A 240 18.39 10.18 -5.47
CA GLU A 240 18.54 11.23 -6.49
C GLU A 240 19.03 10.71 -7.84
N ASP A 241 19.29 9.40 -7.96
CA ASP A 241 19.69 8.83 -9.24
C ASP A 241 18.49 8.81 -10.19
N ASN A 242 18.70 9.35 -11.39
CA ASN A 242 17.66 9.44 -12.43
C ASN A 242 17.32 8.07 -13.07
N SER A 243 17.60 6.96 -12.38
CA SER A 243 17.23 5.64 -12.86
C SER A 243 15.72 5.46 -12.75
N ARG A 244 15.15 4.75 -13.74
CA ARG A 244 13.72 4.43 -13.73
C ARG A 244 13.33 3.63 -12.49
N GLU A 245 14.22 2.76 -11.99
CA GLU A 245 13.96 1.93 -10.82
C GLU A 245 13.87 2.75 -9.55
N SER A 246 14.77 3.70 -9.36
CA SER A 246 14.76 4.66 -8.25
C SER A 246 13.58 5.61 -8.29
N ALA A 247 13.20 6.12 -9.47
CA ALA A 247 11.99 6.93 -9.61
C ALA A 247 10.72 6.15 -9.20
N LEU A 248 10.62 4.86 -9.59
CA LEU A 248 9.51 4.00 -9.16
C LEU A 248 9.54 3.70 -7.66
N LEU A 249 10.73 3.50 -7.09
CA LEU A 249 10.89 3.27 -5.65
C LEU A 249 10.50 4.51 -4.84
N ASN A 250 10.98 5.69 -5.25
CA ASN A 250 10.64 6.97 -4.61
C ASN A 250 9.13 7.21 -4.65
N LYS A 251 8.49 6.95 -5.81
CA LYS A 251 7.03 7.01 -5.94
C LYS A 251 6.33 6.07 -4.96
N ASP A 252 6.77 4.82 -4.87
CA ASP A 252 6.18 3.85 -3.94
C ASP A 252 6.35 4.27 -2.48
N LEU A 253 7.50 4.87 -2.12
CA LEU A 253 7.74 5.40 -0.77
C LEU A 253 6.83 6.57 -0.43
N LEU A 254 6.67 7.54 -1.33
CA LEU A 254 5.79 8.71 -1.12
C LEU A 254 4.33 8.31 -0.93
N GLU A 255 3.90 7.19 -1.50
CA GLU A 255 2.55 6.66 -1.32
C GLU A 255 2.39 5.89 0.01
N VAL A 256 3.40 5.11 0.41
CA VAL A 256 3.35 4.27 1.61
C VAL A 256 3.64 5.05 2.89
N LEU A 257 4.51 6.06 2.83
CA LEU A 257 4.96 6.85 3.98
C LEU A 257 3.80 7.48 4.77
N PRO A 258 2.92 8.29 4.13
CA PRO A 258 1.78 8.85 4.83
C PRO A 258 0.84 7.75 5.32
N GLY A 259 0.68 6.68 4.54
CA GLY A 259 -0.17 5.56 4.89
C GLY A 259 0.24 4.86 6.17
N VAL A 260 1.55 4.61 6.38
CA VAL A 260 2.08 3.98 7.59
C VAL A 260 1.88 4.86 8.82
N GLU A 261 2.08 6.17 8.68
CA GLU A 261 1.81 7.13 9.76
C GLU A 261 0.33 7.12 10.16
N VAL A 262 -0.57 7.16 9.18
CA VAL A 262 -2.02 7.08 9.42
C VAL A 262 -2.41 5.75 10.08
N ALA A 263 -1.91 4.62 9.59
CA ALA A 263 -2.20 3.31 10.17
C ALA A 263 -1.74 3.20 11.64
N ASN A 264 -0.56 3.75 11.95
CA ASN A 264 -0.04 3.76 13.32
C ASN A 264 -0.88 4.65 14.23
N SER A 265 -1.31 5.82 13.76
CA SER A 265 -2.20 6.71 14.52
C SER A 265 -3.57 6.08 14.79
N ILE A 266 -4.18 5.45 13.78
CA ILE A 266 -5.43 4.70 13.96
C ILE A 266 -5.22 3.56 14.96
N SER A 267 -4.13 2.79 14.85
CA SER A 267 -3.83 1.73 15.82
C SER A 267 -3.67 2.27 17.24
N GLU A 268 -3.10 3.47 17.41
CA GLU A 268 -2.92 4.10 18.72
C GLU A 268 -4.26 4.51 19.33
N GLU A 269 -5.12 5.15 18.54
CA GLU A 269 -6.43 5.64 19.00
C GLU A 269 -7.42 4.51 19.27
N LEU A 270 -7.44 3.48 18.42
CA LEU A 270 -8.33 2.31 18.57
C LEU A 270 -7.73 1.19 19.45
N ASP A 271 -6.59 1.44 20.09
CA ASP A 271 -5.84 0.49 20.92
C ASP A 271 -5.62 -0.90 20.27
N LYS A 272 -5.32 -0.97 18.97
CA LYS A 272 -5.19 -2.25 18.23
C LYS A 272 -3.91 -3.02 18.52
N ARG A 273 -2.95 -2.41 19.24
CA ARG A 273 -1.66 -3.01 19.66
C ARG A 273 -0.81 -3.53 18.51
N VAL A 274 -0.87 -2.84 17.37
CA VAL A 274 -0.10 -3.15 16.18
C VAL A 274 0.74 -1.93 15.79
N ARG A 275 1.91 -2.17 15.22
CA ARG A 275 2.76 -1.12 14.66
C ARG A 275 3.20 -1.49 13.25
N PHE A 276 3.19 -0.50 12.38
CA PHE A 276 3.62 -0.60 10.99
C PHE A 276 4.96 0.09 10.79
N GLU A 277 5.85 -0.55 10.03
CA GLU A 277 7.17 -0.02 9.66
C GLU A 277 7.45 -0.28 8.19
N ILE A 278 8.01 0.69 7.47
CA ILE A 278 8.42 0.49 6.07
C ILE A 278 9.66 -0.39 6.00
N MET A 279 9.70 -1.25 4.99
CA MET A 279 10.85 -2.08 4.64
C MET A 279 11.15 -1.95 3.15
N LEU A 280 12.44 -1.77 2.84
CA LEU A 280 12.96 -1.89 1.49
C LEU A 280 13.47 -3.31 1.29
N VAL A 281 12.91 -4.03 0.32
CA VAL A 281 13.19 -5.45 0.12
C VAL A 281 13.79 -5.64 -1.27
N SER A 282 15.02 -6.14 -1.33
CA SER A 282 15.68 -6.41 -2.60
C SER A 282 15.08 -7.66 -3.28
N PRO A 283 15.24 -7.82 -4.60
CA PRO A 283 14.72 -8.98 -5.33
C PRO A 283 15.18 -10.31 -4.74
N GLN A 284 16.45 -10.38 -4.32
CA GLN A 284 17.05 -11.61 -3.79
C GLN A 284 16.39 -12.03 -2.48
N MET A 285 16.00 -11.06 -1.63
CA MET A 285 15.27 -11.36 -0.39
C MET A 285 13.90 -11.99 -0.68
N ILE A 286 13.26 -11.67 -1.79
CA ILE A 286 11.99 -12.27 -2.22
C ILE A 286 12.15 -13.49 -3.13
N GLY A 287 13.36 -14.03 -3.26
CA GLY A 287 13.60 -15.25 -4.05
C GLY A 287 13.73 -14.99 -5.56
N LYS A 288 13.79 -13.72 -5.97
CA LYS A 288 13.99 -13.34 -7.36
C LYS A 288 15.48 -13.13 -7.63
N SER A 289 15.97 -13.66 -8.74
CA SER A 289 17.35 -13.44 -9.21
C SER A 289 17.55 -12.05 -9.83
N THR A 290 16.47 -11.43 -10.32
CA THR A 290 16.46 -10.11 -10.97
C THR A 290 15.24 -9.30 -10.55
N GLY A 291 15.27 -7.99 -10.76
CA GLY A 291 14.18 -7.08 -10.45
C GLY A 291 14.68 -5.82 -9.74
N ARG A 292 13.74 -4.96 -9.34
CA ARG A 292 14.02 -3.77 -8.53
C ARG A 292 13.75 -4.02 -7.06
N THR A 293 14.30 -3.18 -6.19
CA THR A 293 13.89 -3.09 -4.79
C THR A 293 12.42 -2.70 -4.70
N GLU A 294 11.66 -3.41 -3.86
CA GLU A 294 10.23 -3.21 -3.66
C GLU A 294 9.95 -2.71 -2.24
N VAL A 295 8.90 -1.90 -2.08
CA VAL A 295 8.43 -1.41 -0.78
C VAL A 295 7.48 -2.42 -0.15
N TYR A 296 7.83 -2.86 1.05
CA TYR A 296 6.99 -3.67 1.92
C TYR A 296 6.66 -2.90 3.19
N VAL A 297 5.59 -3.30 3.87
CA VAL A 297 5.26 -2.81 5.21
C VAL A 297 5.31 -3.97 6.17
N LYS A 298 6.13 -3.85 7.22
CA LYS A 298 6.12 -4.75 8.35
C LYS A 298 4.97 -4.39 9.25
N MET A 299 4.09 -5.33 9.50
CA MET A 299 3.14 -5.30 10.60
C MET A 299 3.74 -6.03 11.81
N LYS A 300 3.75 -5.40 12.97
CA LYS A 300 4.26 -5.99 14.22
C LYS A 300 3.19 -5.98 15.28
N ASN A 301 2.81 -7.17 15.75
CA ASN A 301 1.95 -7.30 16.91
C ASN A 301 2.77 -7.00 18.18
N LEU A 302 2.37 -5.98 18.94
CA LEU A 302 3.11 -5.50 20.09
C LEU A 302 2.95 -6.43 21.32
N ASP A 303 1.86 -7.18 21.39
CA ASP A 303 1.59 -8.18 22.44
C ASP A 303 2.43 -9.44 22.24
N THR A 304 2.33 -10.05 21.06
CA THR A 304 2.95 -11.36 20.77
C THR A 304 4.38 -11.23 20.25
N ARG A 305 4.76 -10.04 19.75
CA ARG A 305 6.02 -9.75 19.04
C ARG A 305 6.18 -10.52 17.72
N GLN A 306 5.09 -11.02 17.16
CA GLN A 306 5.06 -11.58 15.81
C GLN A 306 5.12 -10.45 14.77
N GLU A 307 5.87 -10.69 13.70
CA GLU A 307 6.12 -9.72 12.62
C GLU A 307 5.70 -10.31 11.28
N TYR A 308 4.92 -9.58 10.48
CA TYR A 308 4.45 -10.00 9.16
C TYR A 308 4.87 -8.99 8.11
N GLU A 309 5.23 -9.47 6.92
CA GLU A 309 5.69 -8.63 5.81
C GLU A 309 4.58 -8.53 4.77
N TRP A 310 4.08 -7.31 4.52
CA TRP A 310 3.03 -7.07 3.53
C TRP A 310 3.59 -6.37 2.30
N PRO A 311 3.31 -6.88 1.09
CA PRO A 311 3.53 -6.11 -0.13
C PRO A 311 2.75 -4.79 -0.07
N LYS A 312 3.27 -3.74 -0.71
CA LYS A 312 2.63 -2.42 -0.83
C LYS A 312 1.10 -2.51 -1.04
N GLN A 313 0.66 -3.28 -2.03
CA GLN A 313 -0.77 -3.36 -2.37
C GLN A 313 -1.62 -3.96 -1.25
N LYS A 314 -1.14 -5.01 -0.56
CA LYS A 314 -1.86 -5.60 0.59
C LYS A 314 -2.03 -4.57 1.69
N PHE A 315 -0.96 -3.82 1.99
CA PHE A 315 -1.01 -2.75 2.99
C PHE A 315 -2.01 -1.65 2.62
N LEU A 316 -1.96 -1.12 1.39
CA LEU A 316 -2.87 -0.05 0.95
C LEU A 316 -4.34 -0.47 0.98
N ASN A 317 -4.63 -1.71 0.57
CA ASN A 317 -5.98 -2.26 0.66
C ASN A 317 -6.46 -2.36 2.11
N ARG A 318 -5.59 -2.82 3.03
CA ARG A 318 -5.95 -2.86 4.46
C ARG A 318 -6.06 -1.47 5.08
N LEU A 319 -5.20 -0.52 4.69
CA LEU A 319 -5.27 0.86 5.14
C LEU A 319 -6.61 1.51 4.78
N TYR A 320 -7.19 1.19 3.63
CA TYR A 320 -8.53 1.64 3.29
C TYR A 320 -9.56 1.18 4.33
N VAL A 321 -9.55 -0.12 4.67
CA VAL A 321 -10.44 -0.69 5.70
C VAL A 321 -10.14 -0.12 7.09
N MET A 322 -8.88 0.15 7.43
CA MET A 322 -8.50 0.82 8.68
C MET A 322 -9.09 2.22 8.77
N LYS A 323 -9.09 2.97 7.67
CA LYS A 323 -9.69 4.32 7.60
C LYS A 323 -11.21 4.27 7.74
N GLU A 324 -11.87 3.31 7.10
CA GLU A 324 -13.32 3.09 7.24
C GLU A 324 -13.69 2.72 8.68
N MET A 325 -12.95 1.77 9.28
CA MET A 325 -13.09 1.41 10.70
C MET A 325 -12.96 2.64 11.61
N TYR A 326 -11.97 3.51 11.36
CA TYR A 326 -11.80 4.75 12.13
C TYR A 326 -12.93 5.76 11.91
N GLN A 327 -13.46 5.89 10.70
CA GLN A 327 -14.59 6.78 10.42
C GLN A 327 -15.86 6.34 11.15
N ASN A 328 -16.13 5.03 11.20
CA ASN A 328 -17.24 4.48 11.96
C ASN A 328 -17.05 4.74 13.47
N TYR A 329 -15.84 4.57 13.98
CA TYR A 329 -15.50 4.93 15.36
C TYR A 329 -15.76 6.41 15.68
N GLU A 330 -15.32 7.34 14.82
CA GLU A 330 -15.57 8.78 15.00
C GLU A 330 -17.07 9.13 14.91
N SER A 331 -17.85 8.34 14.17
CA SER A 331 -19.30 8.54 14.01
C SER A 331 -20.13 7.84 15.08
N GLU A 332 -19.49 7.23 16.08
CA GLU A 332 -20.11 6.40 17.12
C GLU A 332 -20.94 5.21 16.54
N GLU A 333 -20.59 4.75 15.35
CA GLU A 333 -21.17 3.57 14.71
C GLU A 333 -20.42 2.29 15.15
N ASP A 334 -20.95 1.12 14.77
CA ASP A 334 -20.27 -0.14 15.04
C ASP A 334 -18.99 -0.27 14.19
N TRP A 335 -17.84 -0.26 14.86
CA TRP A 335 -16.52 -0.27 14.23
C TRP A 335 -15.68 -1.48 14.64
N ASP A 336 -16.05 -2.18 15.71
CA ASP A 336 -15.28 -3.31 16.24
C ASP A 336 -15.61 -4.58 15.45
N LEU A 337 -14.86 -4.79 14.38
CA LEU A 337 -15.06 -5.90 13.46
C LEU A 337 -14.60 -7.24 14.05
N PRO A 338 -15.23 -8.36 13.66
CA PRO A 338 -14.77 -9.68 14.06
C PRO A 338 -13.34 -9.97 13.54
N PRO A 339 -12.59 -10.89 14.18
CA PRO A 339 -11.17 -11.08 13.88
C PRO A 339 -10.82 -11.36 12.41
N GLU A 340 -11.69 -12.07 11.69
CA GLU A 340 -11.53 -12.38 10.27
C GLU A 340 -11.66 -11.16 9.34
N MET A 341 -12.32 -10.10 9.80
CA MET A 341 -12.53 -8.85 9.07
C MET A 341 -11.64 -7.71 9.59
N ASP A 342 -10.92 -7.92 10.69
CA ASP A 342 -10.08 -6.91 11.32
C ASP A 342 -8.80 -6.65 10.47
N PRO A 343 -8.62 -5.44 9.91
CA PRO A 343 -7.47 -5.13 9.08
C PRO A 343 -6.14 -5.11 9.87
N PHE A 344 -6.20 -5.04 11.20
CA PHE A 344 -5.04 -5.10 12.10
C PHE A 344 -4.71 -6.52 12.57
N LEU A 345 -5.31 -7.57 12.02
CA LEU A 345 -4.97 -8.95 12.36
C LEU A 345 -4.40 -9.71 11.17
N GLU A 346 -3.38 -10.52 11.43
CA GLU A 346 -2.89 -11.52 10.49
C GLU A 346 -3.04 -12.89 11.14
N ASP A 347 -3.35 -13.90 10.33
CA ASP A 347 -3.44 -15.27 10.77
C ASP A 347 -2.10 -15.71 11.43
N PRO A 348 -2.11 -16.13 12.71
CA PRO A 348 -0.92 -16.61 13.41
C PRO A 348 -0.20 -17.78 12.73
N ASP A 349 -0.90 -18.54 11.88
CA ASP A 349 -0.36 -19.66 11.11
C ASP A 349 0.29 -19.22 9.78
N THR A 350 0.24 -17.93 9.45
CA THR A 350 0.92 -17.38 8.26
C THR A 350 2.43 -17.63 8.35
N GLU A 351 2.97 -18.36 7.38
CA GLU A 351 4.41 -18.54 7.24
C GLU A 351 5.10 -17.21 6.96
N VAL A 352 6.23 -16.98 7.61
CA VAL A 352 7.08 -15.82 7.37
C VAL A 352 8.47 -16.25 6.95
N ARG A 353 9.09 -15.40 6.13
CA ARG A 353 10.47 -15.59 5.71
C ARG A 353 11.40 -15.28 6.87
N ILE A 354 12.21 -16.26 7.23
CA ILE A 354 13.25 -16.13 8.26
C ILE A 354 14.48 -15.44 7.66
N GLY A 355 14.86 -15.86 6.45
CA GLY A 355 15.97 -15.27 5.69
C GLY A 355 16.19 -15.98 4.36
N THR A 356 17.25 -15.58 3.67
CA THR A 356 17.62 -16.11 2.35
C THR A 356 19.09 -16.43 2.26
N VAL A 357 19.43 -17.36 1.37
CA VAL A 357 20.80 -17.78 1.06
C VAL A 357 20.98 -17.81 -0.45
N GLN A 358 22.13 -17.35 -0.92
CA GLN A 358 22.52 -17.43 -2.33
C GLN A 358 23.52 -18.57 -2.50
N VAL A 359 23.21 -19.51 -3.39
CA VAL A 359 24.08 -20.64 -3.71
C VAL A 359 24.61 -20.46 -5.14
N TYR A 360 25.86 -20.05 -5.27
CA TYR A 360 26.50 -19.80 -6.57
C TYR A 360 26.73 -21.11 -7.32
N LEU A 361 26.30 -21.16 -8.59
CA LEU A 361 26.34 -22.38 -9.40
C LEU A 361 27.63 -22.53 -10.21
N GLN A 362 28.55 -21.57 -10.12
CA GLN A 362 29.79 -21.55 -10.91
C GLN A 362 30.56 -22.88 -10.90
N PRO A 363 30.69 -23.61 -9.77
CA PRO A 363 31.36 -24.92 -9.75
C PRO A 363 30.74 -25.95 -10.70
N LEU A 364 29.42 -25.96 -10.87
CA LEU A 364 28.74 -26.87 -11.81
C LEU A 364 29.15 -26.63 -13.26
N SER A 365 29.51 -25.40 -13.62
CA SER A 365 29.99 -25.09 -14.98
C SER A 365 31.31 -25.78 -15.33
N PHE A 366 32.00 -26.32 -14.32
CA PHE A 366 33.22 -27.14 -14.46
C PHE A 366 33.00 -28.61 -14.04
N MET A 367 31.75 -29.03 -13.82
CA MET A 367 31.38 -30.36 -13.28
C MET A 367 32.04 -30.63 -11.91
N VAL A 368 32.05 -29.62 -11.03
CA VAL A 368 32.60 -29.72 -9.68
C VAL A 368 31.46 -29.66 -8.66
N GLU A 369 31.49 -30.58 -7.69
CA GLU A 369 30.57 -30.53 -6.55
C GLU A 369 30.82 -29.31 -5.67
N LEU A 370 29.75 -28.77 -5.11
CA LEU A 370 29.75 -27.72 -4.10
C LEU A 370 29.20 -28.30 -2.81
N LYS A 371 29.93 -28.16 -1.70
CA LYS A 371 29.46 -28.55 -0.35
C LYS A 371 29.78 -27.41 0.59
N GLU A 372 28.77 -26.67 1.01
CA GLU A 372 28.96 -25.40 1.71
C GLU A 372 28.06 -25.25 2.93
N GLN A 373 28.59 -24.48 3.87
CA GLN A 373 27.88 -24.01 5.04
C GLN A 373 27.71 -22.49 4.92
N LEU A 374 26.48 -22.05 4.65
CA LEU A 374 26.19 -20.67 4.26
C LEU A 374 25.33 -19.95 5.30
N GLU A 375 25.60 -18.67 5.51
CA GLU A 375 24.85 -17.81 6.44
C GLU A 375 23.44 -17.50 5.90
N ILE A 376 22.42 -17.67 6.73
CA ILE A 376 21.05 -17.26 6.46
C ILE A 376 20.92 -15.79 6.84
N ILE A 377 20.67 -14.95 5.84
CA ILE A 377 20.60 -13.50 6.02
C ILE A 377 19.14 -13.05 6.00
N ASN A 378 18.75 -12.26 7.01
CA ASN A 378 17.42 -11.65 7.05
C ASN A 378 17.37 -10.33 6.26
N TYR A 379 16.19 -9.71 6.15
CA TYR A 379 16.02 -8.45 5.40
C TYR A 379 16.81 -7.26 5.96
N LYS A 380 17.32 -7.33 7.20
CA LYS A 380 18.20 -6.31 7.79
C LYS A 380 19.69 -6.57 7.50
N GLY A 381 20.01 -7.60 6.73
CA GLY A 381 21.39 -8.02 6.49
C GLY A 381 22.03 -8.74 7.68
N ALA A 382 21.25 -9.13 8.69
CA ALA A 382 21.77 -9.83 9.86
C ALA A 382 21.68 -11.35 9.69
N GLU A 383 22.72 -12.04 10.16
CA GLU A 383 22.76 -13.49 10.25
C GLU A 383 21.71 -13.99 11.27
N VAL A 384 20.88 -14.95 10.83
CA VAL A 384 19.82 -15.57 11.64
C VAL A 384 19.92 -17.10 11.66
N GLY A 385 21.10 -17.63 11.34
CA GLY A 385 21.37 -19.06 11.31
C GLY A 385 22.22 -19.42 10.11
N ILE A 386 22.39 -20.71 9.91
CA ILE A 386 23.29 -21.26 8.91
C ILE A 386 22.57 -22.42 8.20
N ILE A 387 22.76 -22.58 6.89
CA ILE A 387 22.26 -23.70 6.10
C ILE A 387 23.41 -24.56 5.58
N ASN A 388 23.23 -25.87 5.56
CA ASN A 388 24.14 -26.83 4.94
C ASN A 388 23.56 -27.27 3.60
N VAL A 389 24.22 -26.90 2.51
CA VAL A 389 23.74 -27.14 1.14
C VAL A 389 24.82 -27.78 0.28
N GLU A 390 24.42 -28.69 -0.59
CA GLU A 390 25.29 -29.34 -1.56
C GLU A 390 24.69 -29.26 -2.96
N VAL A 391 25.54 -29.12 -3.96
CA VAL A 391 25.18 -29.14 -5.37
C VAL A 391 26.15 -30.05 -6.09
N CYS A 392 25.69 -31.24 -6.47
CA CYS A 392 26.56 -32.30 -6.98
C CYS A 392 26.18 -32.66 -8.43
N PRO A 393 27.11 -32.62 -9.40
CA PRO A 393 26.85 -33.14 -10.73
C PRO A 393 26.66 -34.67 -10.67
N CYS A 394 25.74 -35.18 -11.48
CA CYS A 394 25.39 -36.60 -11.49
C CYS A 394 25.12 -37.11 -12.90
N THR A 395 24.96 -38.43 -13.02
CA THR A 395 24.40 -39.09 -14.19
C THR A 395 22.89 -38.86 -14.29
N ASP A 396 22.28 -39.29 -15.39
CA ASP A 396 20.84 -39.18 -15.66
C ASP A 396 19.97 -40.05 -14.73
N ASP A 397 20.54 -41.12 -14.16
CA ASP A 397 19.93 -41.94 -13.11
C ASP A 397 20.21 -41.44 -11.68
N GLY A 398 20.89 -40.29 -11.54
CA GLY A 398 21.12 -39.63 -10.26
C GLY A 398 22.32 -40.15 -9.46
N LYS A 399 23.22 -40.92 -10.07
CA LYS A 399 24.47 -41.34 -9.43
C LYS A 399 25.48 -40.19 -9.45
N GLU A 400 25.94 -39.78 -8.27
CA GLU A 400 26.96 -38.73 -8.13
C GLU A 400 28.29 -39.16 -8.75
N TYR A 401 28.95 -38.22 -9.44
CA TYR A 401 30.30 -38.45 -9.93
C TYR A 401 31.31 -38.39 -8.78
N THR A 402 32.23 -39.33 -8.80
CA THR A 402 33.36 -39.42 -7.89
C THR A 402 34.63 -38.89 -8.56
N GLU A 403 35.71 -38.76 -7.79
CA GLU A 403 37.04 -38.38 -8.34
C GLU A 403 37.55 -39.36 -9.41
N GLN A 404 37.01 -40.58 -9.46
CA GLN A 404 37.42 -41.63 -10.40
C GLN A 404 36.74 -41.50 -11.77
N ASP A 405 35.65 -40.74 -11.88
CA ASP A 405 34.83 -40.67 -13.10
C ASP A 405 35.35 -39.64 -14.14
N ASP A 406 36.39 -38.86 -13.80
CA ASP A 406 37.06 -37.83 -14.63
C ASP A 406 36.12 -36.94 -15.47
N GLN A 407 34.99 -36.53 -14.89
CA GLN A 407 33.98 -35.70 -15.57
C GLN A 407 34.29 -34.20 -15.57
N PHE A 408 35.45 -33.79 -15.06
CA PHE A 408 35.82 -32.38 -14.97
C PHE A 408 35.96 -31.74 -16.35
N VAL A 409 35.44 -30.53 -16.48
CA VAL A 409 35.50 -29.74 -17.72
C VAL A 409 36.51 -28.60 -17.53
N GLU A 410 37.51 -28.48 -18.42
CA GLU A 410 38.52 -27.41 -18.33
C GLU A 410 37.94 -26.04 -18.73
N SER A 411 37.11 -26.01 -19.78
CA SER A 411 36.40 -24.80 -20.22
C SER A 411 34.89 -25.00 -20.19
N PRO A 412 34.12 -24.18 -19.43
CA PRO A 412 32.66 -24.33 -19.33
C PRO A 412 31.92 -24.34 -20.67
N ASN A 413 32.49 -23.74 -21.73
CA ASN A 413 31.93 -23.77 -23.07
C ASN A 413 31.78 -25.19 -23.66
N GLU A 414 32.53 -26.17 -23.16
CA GLU A 414 32.42 -27.57 -23.59
C GLU A 414 31.12 -28.23 -23.15
N LEU A 415 30.42 -27.66 -22.16
CA LEU A 415 29.10 -28.13 -21.75
C LEU A 415 28.02 -27.81 -22.78
N ILE A 416 28.22 -26.81 -23.65
CA ILE A 416 27.20 -26.41 -24.63
C ILE A 416 26.88 -27.58 -25.55
N GLY A 417 25.61 -27.95 -25.63
CA GLY A 417 25.13 -29.09 -26.42
C GLY A 417 25.22 -30.45 -25.70
N ARG A 418 25.84 -30.53 -24.52
CA ARG A 418 25.83 -31.73 -23.67
C ARG A 418 24.64 -31.73 -22.72
N ASN A 419 24.27 -32.91 -22.23
CA ASN A 419 23.32 -33.04 -21.13
C ASN A 419 24.03 -32.79 -19.80
N LEU A 420 23.39 -32.05 -18.90
CA LEU A 420 23.86 -31.82 -17.54
C LEU A 420 22.77 -32.25 -16.56
N HIS A 421 23.13 -33.13 -15.63
CA HIS A 421 22.29 -33.51 -14.51
C HIS A 421 23.03 -33.18 -13.21
N PHE A 422 22.31 -32.70 -12.21
CA PHE A 422 22.86 -32.41 -10.89
C PHE A 422 21.80 -32.51 -9.80
N ILE A 423 22.24 -32.78 -8.58
CA ILE A 423 21.40 -32.87 -7.39
C ILE A 423 21.65 -31.65 -6.53
N VAL A 424 20.58 -30.97 -6.12
CA VAL A 424 20.62 -29.98 -5.03
C VAL A 424 20.18 -30.69 -3.75
N ARG A 425 21.05 -30.70 -2.75
CA ARG A 425 20.79 -31.28 -1.44
C ARG A 425 20.75 -30.20 -0.37
N ILE A 426 19.71 -30.20 0.45
CA ILE A 426 19.61 -29.34 1.63
C ILE A 426 19.59 -30.25 2.85
N ASN A 427 20.73 -30.33 3.53
CA ASN A 427 20.90 -31.23 4.67
C ASN A 427 20.08 -30.74 5.87
N GLY A 428 20.17 -29.44 6.18
CA GLY A 428 19.52 -28.85 7.34
C GLY A 428 19.95 -27.41 7.60
N CYS A 429 19.28 -26.76 8.55
CA CYS A 429 19.69 -25.47 9.09
C CYS A 429 20.19 -25.62 10.53
N ARG A 430 21.00 -24.66 11.00
CA ARG A 430 21.52 -24.57 12.37
C ARG A 430 21.34 -23.17 12.93
N GLY A 431 21.09 -23.07 14.23
CA GLY A 431 21.03 -21.79 14.94
C GLY A 431 19.82 -20.91 14.59
N ILE A 432 18.73 -21.49 14.07
CA ILE A 432 17.50 -20.75 13.78
C ILE A 432 16.91 -20.20 15.10
N PRO A 433 16.52 -18.91 15.16
CA PRO A 433 15.94 -18.31 16.35
C PRO A 433 14.75 -19.10 16.89
N SER A 434 14.74 -19.37 18.18
CA SER A 434 13.71 -20.20 18.86
C SER A 434 12.29 -19.64 18.82
N ARG A 435 12.12 -18.41 18.31
CA ARG A 435 10.80 -17.82 18.02
C ARG A 435 10.15 -18.41 16.77
N PHE A 436 10.88 -19.17 15.96
CA PHE A 436 10.35 -19.83 14.77
C PHE A 436 10.08 -21.32 15.02
N THR A 437 9.17 -21.88 14.26
CA THR A 437 8.80 -23.30 14.22
C THR A 437 8.32 -23.65 12.82
N ASP A 438 8.11 -24.93 12.54
CA ASP A 438 7.58 -25.42 11.26
C ASP A 438 8.44 -24.86 10.10
N VAL A 439 9.75 -25.06 10.22
CA VAL A 439 10.73 -24.50 9.31
C VAL A 439 10.79 -25.35 8.05
N ASN A 440 10.79 -24.71 6.88
CA ASN A 440 11.05 -25.34 5.59
C ASN A 440 11.91 -24.41 4.70
N CYS A 441 12.46 -24.97 3.62
CA CYS A 441 13.16 -24.20 2.60
C CYS A 441 12.41 -24.23 1.28
N LYS A 442 12.39 -23.10 0.57
CA LYS A 442 11.81 -22.94 -0.76
C LYS A 442 12.87 -22.42 -1.72
N TYR A 443 13.02 -23.05 -2.87
CA TYR A 443 13.99 -22.61 -3.89
C TYR A 443 13.54 -23.00 -5.30
N ARG A 444 14.11 -22.33 -6.28
CA ARG A 444 13.79 -22.55 -7.69
C ARG A 444 15.07 -22.49 -8.53
N VAL A 445 15.24 -23.49 -9.39
CA VAL A 445 16.32 -23.54 -10.38
C VAL A 445 15.81 -22.88 -11.68
N TYR A 446 16.73 -22.33 -12.46
CA TYR A 446 16.41 -21.72 -13.76
C TYR A 446 15.55 -22.64 -14.64
N LEU A 447 14.50 -22.06 -15.26
CA LEU A 447 13.45 -22.71 -16.07
C LEU A 447 12.40 -23.53 -15.31
N ASP A 448 12.51 -23.72 -14.00
CA ASP A 448 11.41 -24.31 -13.24
C ASP A 448 10.20 -23.36 -13.16
N GLU A 449 9.00 -23.92 -13.27
CA GLU A 449 7.74 -23.17 -13.17
C GLU A 449 7.30 -22.95 -11.71
N SER A 450 7.66 -23.87 -10.81
CA SER A 450 7.22 -23.90 -9.41
C SER A 450 8.39 -24.06 -8.44
N ASP A 451 8.17 -23.61 -7.19
CA ASP A 451 9.17 -23.76 -6.14
C ASP A 451 9.28 -25.21 -5.69
N THR A 452 10.52 -25.65 -5.48
CA THR A 452 10.82 -26.85 -4.72
C THR A 452 10.77 -26.52 -3.24
N VAL A 453 10.02 -27.30 -2.47
CA VAL A 453 9.85 -27.12 -1.03
C VAL A 453 10.38 -28.36 -0.31
N THR A 454 11.13 -28.16 0.76
CA THR A 454 11.60 -29.25 1.62
C THR A 454 10.47 -29.74 2.54
N GLU A 455 10.69 -30.85 3.25
CA GLU A 455 9.85 -31.18 4.39
C GLU A 455 9.88 -30.07 5.45
N THR A 456 8.77 -29.96 6.19
CA THR A 456 8.62 -29.02 7.30
C THR A 456 9.05 -29.69 8.59
N VAL A 457 9.96 -29.05 9.32
CA VAL A 457 10.48 -29.56 10.59
C VAL A 457 10.18 -28.57 11.72
N SER A 458 9.49 -29.06 12.75
CA SER A 458 8.96 -28.23 13.84
C SER A 458 9.78 -28.36 15.12
N ASP A 459 9.62 -27.41 16.03
CA ASP A 459 10.14 -27.47 17.41
C ASP A 459 11.66 -27.67 17.59
N THR A 460 12.47 -27.21 16.62
CA THR A 460 13.93 -27.24 16.73
C THR A 460 14.57 -25.99 16.13
N SER A 461 15.68 -25.54 16.73
CA SER A 461 16.56 -24.52 16.16
C SER A 461 17.51 -25.07 15.10
N ASN A 462 17.55 -26.40 14.96
CA ASN A 462 18.48 -27.13 14.08
C ASN A 462 17.70 -28.14 13.23
N PRO A 463 16.83 -27.71 12.31
CA PRO A 463 16.05 -28.63 11.50
C PRO A 463 16.95 -29.41 10.53
N ASP A 464 16.74 -30.72 10.45
CA ASP A 464 17.38 -31.62 9.48
C ASP A 464 16.34 -32.03 8.44
N PHE A 465 16.55 -31.65 7.18
CA PHE A 465 15.61 -31.89 6.09
C PHE A 465 15.96 -33.14 5.30
N HIS A 466 17.26 -33.46 5.19
CA HIS A 466 17.78 -34.51 4.31
C HIS A 466 17.18 -34.46 2.88
N HIS A 467 16.88 -33.26 2.40
CA HIS A 467 16.17 -33.04 1.15
C HIS A 467 17.13 -33.17 -0.02
N GLN A 468 16.70 -33.82 -1.10
CA GLN A 468 17.43 -33.85 -2.36
C GLN A 468 16.47 -33.79 -3.56
N LYS A 469 16.86 -33.07 -4.61
CA LYS A 469 16.16 -33.06 -5.89
C LYS A 469 17.15 -32.98 -7.04
N MET A 470 16.92 -33.80 -8.06
CA MET A 470 17.70 -33.81 -9.30
C MET A 470 17.12 -32.82 -10.31
N PHE A 471 17.99 -32.07 -10.97
CA PHE A 471 17.68 -31.13 -12.04
C PHE A 471 18.46 -31.51 -13.29
N SER A 472 17.91 -31.16 -14.45
CA SER A 472 18.44 -31.60 -15.74
C SER A 472 18.33 -30.48 -16.79
N PHE A 473 19.41 -30.26 -17.52
CA PHE A 473 19.44 -29.40 -18.71
C PHE A 473 19.86 -30.23 -19.92
N THR A 474 18.90 -30.48 -20.81
CA THR A 474 19.03 -31.42 -21.93
C THR A 474 18.59 -30.77 -23.25
N PRO A 475 19.48 -30.09 -23.99
CA PRO A 475 20.90 -29.87 -23.73
C PRO A 475 21.18 -28.55 -22.98
N VAL A 476 22.41 -28.39 -22.49
CA VAL A 476 22.91 -27.10 -21.98
C VAL A 476 23.03 -26.12 -23.13
N THR A 477 22.29 -25.01 -23.03
CA THR A 477 22.35 -23.88 -23.97
C THR A 477 23.36 -22.83 -23.51
N ARG A 478 23.67 -21.84 -24.35
CA ARG A 478 24.49 -20.67 -23.95
C ARG A 478 23.88 -19.90 -22.76
N GLN A 479 22.56 -19.83 -22.70
CA GLN A 479 21.82 -19.16 -21.62
C GLN A 479 21.94 -19.95 -20.31
N VAL A 480 21.76 -21.27 -20.37
CA VAL A 480 21.99 -22.15 -19.21
C VAL A 480 23.43 -22.05 -18.75
N LEU A 481 24.41 -22.06 -19.65
CA LEU A 481 25.81 -21.91 -19.28
C LEU A 481 26.09 -20.58 -18.58
N SER A 482 25.54 -19.47 -19.08
CA SER A 482 25.66 -18.17 -18.42
C SER A 482 25.01 -18.17 -17.03
N TYR A 483 23.83 -18.81 -16.88
CA TYR A 483 23.20 -18.99 -15.58
C TYR A 483 24.07 -19.82 -14.62
N LEU A 484 24.69 -20.91 -15.08
CA LEU A 484 25.59 -21.69 -14.24
C LEU A 484 26.84 -20.90 -13.85
N LYS A 485 27.41 -20.12 -14.77
CA LYS A 485 28.66 -19.40 -14.54
C LYS A 485 28.51 -18.21 -13.60
N ASP A 486 27.49 -17.38 -13.84
CA ASP A 486 27.34 -16.07 -13.21
C ASP A 486 26.13 -16.01 -12.26
N GLY A 487 25.27 -17.03 -12.28
CA GLY A 487 24.04 -17.09 -11.50
C GLY A 487 24.16 -17.86 -10.18
N PHE A 488 23.05 -17.83 -9.46
CA PHE A 488 22.87 -18.49 -8.18
C PHE A 488 21.44 -19.01 -8.03
N VAL A 489 21.27 -19.99 -7.14
CA VAL A 489 19.95 -20.39 -6.63
C VAL A 489 19.70 -19.64 -5.34
N VAL A 490 18.54 -18.99 -5.22
CA VAL A 490 18.10 -18.40 -3.96
C VAL A 490 17.32 -19.45 -3.18
N ILE A 491 17.81 -19.81 -2.01
CA ILE A 491 17.10 -20.63 -1.03
C ILE A 491 16.49 -19.70 0.01
N GLN A 492 15.17 -19.72 0.11
CA GLN A 492 14.44 -19.00 1.15
C GLN A 492 14.12 -19.95 2.30
N VAL A 493 14.42 -19.53 3.52
CA VAL A 493 14.06 -20.27 4.73
C VAL A 493 12.80 -19.64 5.30
N TRP A 494 11.74 -20.43 5.45
CA TRP A 494 10.43 -20.02 5.93
C TRP A 494 10.08 -20.75 7.23
N GLY A 495 9.17 -20.18 8.01
CA GLY A 495 8.57 -20.86 9.15
C GLY A 495 7.46 -20.06 9.80
N LYS A 496 6.77 -20.67 10.75
CA LYS A 496 5.75 -20.02 11.58
C LYS A 496 6.36 -19.38 12.82
N GLN A 497 5.68 -18.37 13.38
CA GLN A 497 6.17 -17.64 14.55
C GLN A 497 5.45 -18.06 15.82
N LYS A 498 6.23 -18.37 16.87
CA LYS A 498 5.72 -18.61 18.21
C LYS A 498 5.43 -17.28 18.93
N PRO A 499 4.25 -17.10 19.54
CA PRO A 499 3.97 -15.90 20.33
C PRO A 499 4.88 -15.86 21.56
N ARG A 500 5.45 -14.68 21.85
CA ARG A 500 6.37 -14.51 22.96
C ARG A 500 5.61 -14.35 24.28
N LYS A 501 5.44 -15.43 25.04
CA LYS A 501 4.73 -15.44 26.35
C LYS A 501 5.17 -14.35 27.32
N SER A 502 6.47 -14.10 27.41
CA SER A 502 7.02 -13.02 28.26
C SER A 502 6.66 -11.61 27.79
N ALA A 503 6.45 -11.41 26.49
CA ALA A 503 5.99 -10.13 25.96
C ALA A 503 4.51 -9.91 26.27
N MET A 504 3.68 -10.93 26.08
CA MET A 504 2.25 -10.86 26.43
C MET A 504 2.01 -10.51 27.90
N ALA A 505 2.81 -11.10 28.81
CA ALA A 505 2.76 -10.76 30.24
C ALA A 505 3.13 -9.29 30.52
N LYS A 506 4.12 -8.74 29.80
CA LYS A 506 4.54 -7.34 29.92
C LYS A 506 3.60 -6.35 29.27
N ALA A 507 2.83 -6.80 28.28
CA ALA A 507 1.86 -5.98 27.56
C ALA A 507 0.57 -5.76 28.35
N LYS A 508 0.26 -6.65 29.31
CA LYS A 508 -0.98 -6.61 30.08
C LYS A 508 -1.18 -5.25 30.77
N GLY A 509 -2.31 -4.60 30.47
CA GLY A 509 -2.70 -3.32 31.08
C GLY A 509 -2.02 -2.09 30.47
N ARG A 510 -1.27 -2.25 29.37
CA ARG A 510 -0.63 -1.14 28.66
C ARG A 510 -1.40 -0.80 27.40
N SER A 511 -1.49 0.50 27.11
CA SER A 511 -2.08 0.97 25.85
C SER A 511 -1.08 0.89 24.70
N THR A 512 -1.60 0.89 23.49
CA THR A 512 -0.84 0.89 22.24
C THR A 512 0.15 2.05 22.20
N LYS A 513 -0.28 3.25 22.63
CA LYS A 513 0.60 4.43 22.79
C LYS A 513 1.85 4.13 23.62
N GLN A 514 1.67 3.56 24.81
CA GLN A 514 2.77 3.23 25.72
C GLN A 514 3.69 2.14 25.15
N MET A 515 3.14 1.20 24.38
CA MET A 515 3.89 0.10 23.77
C MET A 515 4.70 0.59 22.57
N ILE A 516 4.13 1.44 21.72
CA ILE A 516 4.82 2.05 20.58
C ILE A 516 5.99 2.93 21.07
N GLN A 517 5.77 3.76 22.10
CA GLN A 517 6.82 4.61 22.66
C GLN A 517 8.00 3.78 23.20
N GLU A 518 7.74 2.69 23.92
CA GLU A 518 8.81 1.79 24.38
C GLU A 518 9.51 1.08 23.21
N ASP A 519 8.76 0.66 22.19
CA ASP A 519 9.33 -0.01 21.03
C ASP A 519 10.28 0.92 20.25
N LEU A 520 9.89 2.19 20.06
CA LEU A 520 10.73 3.23 19.49
C LEU A 520 12.00 3.46 20.32
N LEU A 521 11.88 3.63 21.64
CA LEU A 521 13.05 3.79 22.53
C LEU A 521 14.01 2.61 22.46
N ASN A 522 13.48 1.39 22.43
CA ASN A 522 14.28 0.17 22.27
C ASN A 522 14.98 0.11 20.90
N GLN A 523 14.31 0.56 19.84
CA GLN A 523 14.87 0.61 18.49
C GLN A 523 16.01 1.64 18.41
N THR A 524 15.80 2.86 18.93
CA THR A 524 16.82 3.91 19.01
C THR A 524 18.02 3.45 19.83
N SER A 525 17.80 2.78 20.97
CA SER A 525 18.88 2.25 21.80
C SER A 525 19.71 1.18 21.07
N ARG A 526 19.08 0.34 20.24
CA ARG A 526 19.79 -0.65 19.42
C ARG A 526 20.62 0.00 18.31
N LEU A 527 20.09 1.05 17.68
CA LEU A 527 20.82 1.82 16.66
C LEU A 527 22.03 2.53 17.27
N MET A 528 21.86 3.16 18.44
CA MET A 528 22.94 3.86 19.16
C MET A 528 24.06 2.93 19.67
N ASN A 529 23.74 1.67 19.97
CA ASN A 529 24.73 0.67 20.42
C ASN A 529 25.49 0.00 19.26
N GLY A 530 25.16 0.32 18.01
CA GLY A 530 25.70 -0.33 16.82
C GLY A 530 25.25 -1.79 16.70
N PHE A 531 25.23 -2.32 15.48
CA PHE A 531 25.01 -3.75 15.25
C PHE A 531 26.25 -4.53 15.70
N ARG A 532 26.33 -4.85 16.99
CA ARG A 532 27.33 -5.77 17.54
C ARG A 532 26.75 -7.18 17.60
N ILE A 533 27.14 -8.01 16.65
CA ILE A 533 27.05 -9.47 16.77
C ILE A 533 28.49 -10.00 16.65
N ASN A 534 29.02 -10.52 17.75
CA ASN A 534 30.33 -11.20 17.84
C ASN A 534 31.56 -10.47 17.24
N GLY A 535 31.55 -9.13 17.18
CA GLY A 535 32.75 -8.34 16.92
C GLY A 535 33.36 -8.43 15.51
N ARG A 536 32.59 -8.82 14.48
CA ARG A 536 33.06 -8.83 13.10
C ARG A 536 32.06 -8.19 12.14
N ASN A 537 32.56 -7.38 11.21
CA ASN A 537 31.84 -6.92 10.02
C ASN A 537 31.78 -8.07 9.00
N VAL A 538 30.62 -8.29 8.37
CA VAL A 538 30.43 -9.29 7.31
C VAL A 538 30.52 -8.58 5.95
N ASP A 539 31.40 -9.09 5.09
CA ASP A 539 31.73 -8.56 3.76
C ASP A 539 31.17 -9.50 2.69
N PRO A 540 30.31 -9.02 1.76
CA PRO A 540 29.79 -9.78 0.62
C PRO A 540 30.87 -10.42 -0.28
N ASN A 541 32.12 -9.92 -0.24
CA ASN A 541 33.22 -10.44 -1.05
C ASN A 541 33.76 -11.80 -0.59
N LYS A 542 33.39 -12.29 0.61
CA LYS A 542 33.91 -13.56 1.13
C LYS A 542 33.51 -14.79 0.32
N GLN A 543 32.29 -14.83 -0.23
CA GLN A 543 31.83 -16.01 -0.98
C GLN A 543 32.50 -16.12 -2.35
N SER A 544 32.71 -14.99 -3.04
CA SER A 544 33.46 -14.97 -4.30
C SER A 544 34.91 -15.42 -4.10
N MET A 545 35.56 -15.00 -3.00
CA MET A 545 36.92 -15.43 -2.66
C MET A 545 37.01 -16.92 -2.30
N ILE A 546 35.99 -17.49 -1.64
CA ILE A 546 35.96 -18.93 -1.30
C ILE A 546 35.86 -19.78 -2.57
N VAL A 547 35.01 -19.39 -3.53
CA VAL A 547 34.87 -20.06 -4.83
C VAL A 547 36.18 -19.98 -5.62
N GLU A 548 36.83 -18.82 -5.66
CA GLU A 548 38.11 -18.65 -6.35
C GLU A 548 39.24 -19.48 -5.69
N LEU A 549 39.27 -19.55 -4.35
CA LEU A 549 40.22 -20.36 -3.59
C LEU A 549 40.01 -21.87 -3.81
N LEU A 550 38.75 -22.33 -3.91
CA LEU A 550 38.42 -23.72 -4.22
C LEU A 550 38.87 -24.11 -5.64
N LEU A 551 38.62 -23.25 -6.63
CA LEU A 551 39.05 -23.46 -8.02
C LEU A 551 40.58 -23.49 -8.13
N MET A 552 41.28 -22.58 -7.45
CA MET A 552 42.74 -22.56 -7.41
C MET A 552 43.33 -23.81 -6.76
N LYS A 553 42.76 -24.29 -5.65
CA LYS A 553 43.24 -25.53 -4.99
C LYS A 553 43.09 -26.76 -5.88
N LYS A 554 41.97 -26.88 -6.61
CA LYS A 554 41.72 -28.01 -7.51
C LYS A 554 42.61 -27.96 -8.75
N GLN A 555 42.88 -26.77 -9.30
CA GLN A 555 43.87 -26.59 -10.37
C GLN A 555 45.29 -26.93 -9.91
N GLN A 556 45.68 -26.51 -8.70
CA GLN A 556 46.99 -26.79 -8.13
C GLN A 556 47.21 -28.30 -7.90
N GLN A 557 46.22 -29.02 -7.37
CA GLN A 557 46.27 -30.48 -7.21
C GLN A 557 46.46 -31.19 -8.55
N ARG A 558 45.77 -30.76 -9.62
CA ARG A 558 45.96 -31.32 -10.97
C ARG A 558 47.33 -31.00 -11.56
N HIS A 559 47.87 -29.81 -11.36
CA HIS A 559 49.24 -29.49 -11.78
C HIS A 559 50.26 -30.36 -11.06
N GLN A 560 50.05 -30.61 -9.77
CA GLN A 560 50.91 -31.50 -9.00
C GLN A 560 50.84 -32.95 -9.48
N GLN A 561 49.64 -33.45 -9.77
CA GLN A 561 49.44 -34.79 -10.33
C GLN A 561 50.01 -34.92 -11.75
N ARG A 562 49.94 -33.86 -12.58
CA ARG A 562 50.62 -33.82 -13.89
C ARG A 562 52.15 -33.82 -13.74
N LEU A 563 52.69 -33.09 -12.77
CA LEU A 563 54.13 -33.09 -12.48
C LEU A 563 54.60 -34.47 -11.99
N GLU A 564 53.82 -35.14 -11.14
CA GLU A 564 54.11 -36.51 -10.69
C GLU A 564 54.07 -37.51 -11.86
N ASN A 565 53.07 -37.40 -12.75
CA ASN A 565 52.99 -38.25 -13.94
C ASN A 565 54.15 -37.98 -14.92
N ILE A 566 54.55 -36.72 -15.10
CA ILE A 566 55.73 -36.37 -15.91
C ILE A 566 57.00 -36.90 -15.25
N GLY A 567 57.14 -36.77 -13.93
CA GLY A 567 58.26 -37.34 -13.17
C GLY A 567 58.36 -38.85 -13.38
N HIS A 568 57.23 -39.56 -13.28
CA HIS A 568 57.17 -41.00 -13.55
C HIS A 568 57.53 -41.35 -15.00
N LEU A 569 57.14 -40.52 -15.98
CA LEU A 569 57.52 -40.72 -17.40
C LEU A 569 59.01 -40.44 -17.64
N VAL A 570 59.59 -39.46 -16.94
CA VAL A 570 61.04 -39.16 -16.98
C VAL A 570 61.83 -40.30 -16.35
N ASP A 571 61.40 -40.81 -15.19
CA ASP A 571 62.03 -41.95 -14.52
C ASP A 571 61.98 -43.21 -15.41
N ILE A 572 60.87 -43.46 -16.11
CA ILE A 572 60.76 -44.55 -17.09
C ILE A 572 61.72 -44.33 -18.27
N ALA A 573 61.88 -43.09 -18.73
CA ALA A 573 62.76 -42.75 -19.85
C ALA A 573 64.24 -42.85 -19.49
N GLU A 574 64.62 -42.47 -18.27
CA GLU A 574 65.98 -42.57 -17.75
C GLU A 574 66.40 -44.03 -17.50
N ASN A 575 65.48 -44.86 -17.00
CA ASN A 575 65.71 -46.30 -16.80
C ASN A 575 65.70 -47.13 -18.10
N ARG A 576 65.45 -46.51 -19.26
CA ARG A 576 65.50 -47.14 -20.59
C ARG A 576 66.74 -46.74 -21.41
N LYS A 577 67.64 -45.92 -20.85
CA LYS A 577 69.01 -45.76 -21.32
C LYS A 577 69.91 -46.78 -20.63
#